data_AF-A3SMA1-F1
#
_entry.id   AF-A3SMA1-F1
#
_cell.length_a   1.000
_cell.length_b   1.000
_cell.length_c   1.000
_cell.angle_alpha   90.00
_cell.angle_beta   90.00
_cell.angle_gamma   90.00
#
_symmetry.space_group_name_H-M   'P 1'
#
loop_
_entity.id
_entity.type
_entity.pdbx_description
1 polymer ?
#
loop_
_entity_poly.entity_id
_entity_poly.type
_entity_poly.pdbx_seq_one_letter_code
_entity_poly.pdbx_strand_id
1 'polypeptide(L)'
;MIGPFRKSAPKGAGLADDEALLAAYAAGDAAAARALTERHLPRVLALSMRMLGSRAEAEDVAQEAMLRLWRIAPRWEAGRAQIGTWLYRVASNLCTDRLRRRCGVALDEVAEPVDESQMSVEAALHQEARVEALQEALMRLPERQRQAVVLRHIEGLGNPEIAGIMEISTEAVESLTARGKRALQAELAPRREELGLDG
;
A
#
# COMPACT_ATOMS: atom_id res chain seq x y z
N MET A 1 1.34 20.82 28.46
CA MET A 1 -0.04 21.25 28.12
C MET A 1 -0.46 20.47 26.88
N ILE A 2 -1.21 19.39 27.07
CA ILE A 2 -1.50 18.35 26.06
C ILE A 2 -2.63 18.84 25.16
N GLY A 3 -2.36 19.00 23.86
CA GLY A 3 -3.34 19.39 22.85
C GLY A 3 -4.42 18.33 22.61
N PRO A 4 -5.56 18.71 22.02
CA PRO A 4 -6.74 17.85 22.00
C PRO A 4 -6.54 16.67 21.05
N PHE A 5 -6.84 15.47 21.55
CA PHE A 5 -7.03 14.27 20.73
C PHE A 5 -8.02 14.57 19.61
N ARG A 6 -7.56 14.48 18.35
CA ARG A 6 -8.46 14.46 17.18
C ARG A 6 -9.45 13.32 17.38
N LYS A 7 -10.73 13.67 17.51
CA LYS A 7 -11.85 12.74 17.57
C LYS A 7 -11.83 11.91 16.28
N SER A 8 -11.51 10.62 16.39
CA SER A 8 -11.49 9.71 15.24
C SER A 8 -12.91 9.64 14.66
N ALA A 9 -13.07 9.98 13.38
CA ALA A 9 -14.34 9.85 12.69
C ALA A 9 -14.79 8.37 12.71
N PRO A 10 -16.08 8.07 12.81
CA PRO A 10 -16.55 6.68 12.76
C PRO A 10 -16.09 6.04 11.46
N LYS A 11 -15.51 4.83 11.56
CA LYS A 11 -14.96 4.03 10.43
C LYS A 11 -15.92 3.92 9.22
N GLY A 12 -17.22 4.15 9.42
CA GLY A 12 -18.26 4.14 8.38
C GLY A 12 -18.48 5.45 7.60
N ALA A 13 -18.14 6.62 8.15
CA ALA A 13 -18.44 7.90 7.49
C ALA A 13 -17.64 8.08 6.20
N GLY A 14 -16.36 7.70 6.21
CA GLY A 14 -15.54 7.73 5.01
C GLY A 14 -15.98 6.73 3.94
N LEU A 15 -16.58 5.60 4.33
CA LEU A 15 -16.99 4.55 3.39
C LEU A 15 -18.27 4.92 2.64
N ALA A 16 -19.27 5.42 3.37
CA ALA A 16 -20.50 5.95 2.79
C ALA A 16 -20.21 7.16 1.87
N ASP A 17 -19.21 7.96 2.22
CA ASP A 17 -18.72 9.06 1.40
C ASP A 17 -18.04 8.55 0.10
N ASP A 18 -17.19 7.53 0.18
CA ASP A 18 -16.53 6.93 -0.98
C ASP A 18 -17.56 6.35 -1.98
N GLU A 19 -18.58 5.65 -1.49
CA GLU A 19 -19.65 5.11 -2.33
C GLU A 19 -20.50 6.21 -2.98
N ALA A 20 -20.83 7.27 -2.24
CA ALA A 20 -21.56 8.42 -2.77
C ALA A 20 -20.76 9.17 -3.85
N LEU A 21 -19.46 9.38 -3.63
CA LEU A 21 -18.57 9.99 -4.61
C LEU A 21 -18.47 9.13 -5.88
N LEU A 22 -18.39 7.80 -5.74
CA LEU A 22 -18.30 6.91 -6.91
C LEU A 22 -19.62 6.91 -7.72
N ALA A 23 -20.76 6.96 -7.03
CA ALA A 23 -22.07 7.10 -7.67
C ALA A 23 -22.23 8.46 -8.38
N ALA A 24 -21.78 9.55 -7.75
CA ALA A 24 -21.78 10.89 -8.36
C ALA A 24 -20.91 10.93 -9.61
N TYR A 25 -19.72 10.32 -9.57
CA TYR A 25 -18.87 10.16 -10.75
C TYR A 25 -19.59 9.38 -11.86
N ALA A 26 -20.24 8.26 -11.53
CA ALA A 26 -21.01 7.48 -12.51
C ALA A 26 -22.16 8.26 -13.14
N ALA A 27 -22.71 9.26 -12.42
CA ALA A 27 -23.71 10.20 -12.92
C ALA A 27 -23.13 11.38 -13.72
N GLY A 28 -21.80 11.47 -13.88
CA GLY A 28 -21.12 12.49 -14.68
C GLY A 28 -20.46 13.62 -13.87
N ASP A 29 -20.41 13.53 -12.55
CA ASP A 29 -19.73 14.54 -11.72
C ASP A 29 -18.21 14.35 -11.71
N ALA A 30 -17.50 15.19 -12.47
CA ALA A 30 -16.04 15.20 -12.52
C ALA A 30 -15.37 15.61 -11.19
N ALA A 31 -16.04 16.39 -10.33
CA ALA A 31 -15.49 16.77 -9.03
C ALA A 31 -15.39 15.57 -8.08
N ALA A 32 -16.29 14.59 -8.23
CA ALA A 32 -16.27 13.37 -7.44
C ALA A 32 -15.06 12.48 -7.77
N ALA A 33 -14.66 12.41 -9.04
CA ALA A 33 -13.42 11.73 -9.44
C ALA A 33 -12.18 12.34 -8.79
N ARG A 34 -12.14 13.68 -8.69
CA ARG A 34 -11.03 14.39 -8.04
C ARG A 34 -10.93 14.04 -6.56
N ALA A 35 -12.04 14.10 -5.82
CA ALA A 35 -12.08 13.76 -4.41
C ALA A 35 -11.62 12.30 -4.14
N LEU A 36 -12.11 11.35 -4.94
CA LEU A 36 -11.67 9.95 -4.85
C LEU A 36 -10.19 9.78 -5.19
N THR A 37 -9.69 10.53 -6.18
CA THR A 37 -8.26 10.50 -6.56
C THR A 37 -7.39 11.03 -5.43
N GLU A 38 -7.70 12.21 -4.89
CA GLU A 38 -6.94 12.83 -3.78
C GLU A 38 -6.89 11.91 -2.56
N ARG A 39 -7.97 11.15 -2.32
CA ARG A 39 -8.07 10.24 -1.18
C ARG A 39 -7.36 8.89 -1.38
N HIS A 40 -7.45 8.30 -2.57
CA HIS A 40 -7.02 6.91 -2.78
C HIS A 40 -5.70 6.78 -3.54
N LEU A 41 -5.39 7.69 -4.47
CA LEU A 41 -4.18 7.60 -5.29
C LEU A 41 -2.91 7.55 -4.44
N PRO A 42 -2.71 8.39 -3.41
CA PRO A 42 -1.49 8.32 -2.58
C PRO A 42 -1.33 6.98 -1.85
N ARG A 43 -2.46 6.37 -1.44
CA ARG A 43 -2.46 5.08 -0.73
C ARG A 43 -2.11 3.92 -1.68
N VAL A 44 -2.67 3.94 -2.88
CA VAL A 44 -2.35 2.94 -3.91
C VAL A 44 -0.90 3.06 -4.36
N LEU A 45 -0.41 4.30 -4.55
CA LEU A 45 0.99 4.56 -4.87
C LEU A 45 1.92 4.04 -3.76
N ALA A 46 1.63 4.37 -2.49
CA ALA A 46 2.44 3.91 -1.36
C ALA A 46 2.47 2.38 -1.22
N LEU A 47 1.33 1.70 -1.42
CA LEU A 47 1.28 0.24 -1.47
C LEU A 47 2.17 -0.30 -2.60
N SER A 48 2.04 0.26 -3.80
CA SER A 48 2.76 -0.21 -4.99
C SER A 48 4.27 0.02 -4.88
N MET A 49 4.69 1.16 -4.30
CA MET A 49 6.09 1.44 -3.96
C MET A 49 6.68 0.36 -3.05
N ARG A 50 5.95 -0.01 -2.00
CA ARG A 50 6.37 -1.06 -1.06
C ARG A 50 6.41 -2.45 -1.68
N MET A 51 5.64 -2.70 -2.73
CA MET A 51 5.60 -4.00 -3.41
C MET A 51 6.66 -4.14 -4.49
N LEU A 52 6.96 -3.07 -5.22
CA LEU A 52 7.77 -3.09 -6.45
C LEU A 52 9.17 -2.49 -6.28
N GLY A 53 9.34 -1.55 -5.36
CA GLY A 53 10.60 -0.83 -5.15
C GLY A 53 11.00 0.10 -6.31
N SER A 54 10.08 0.41 -7.23
CA SER A 54 10.30 1.33 -8.35
C SER A 54 9.19 2.37 -8.41
N ARG A 55 9.57 3.64 -8.46
CA ARG A 55 8.63 4.78 -8.56
C ARG A 55 7.84 4.75 -9.86
N ALA A 56 8.54 4.61 -10.99
CA ALA A 56 7.90 4.56 -12.30
C ALA A 56 6.85 3.45 -12.36
N GLU A 57 7.20 2.25 -11.89
CA GLU A 57 6.23 1.15 -11.92
C GLU A 57 5.08 1.33 -10.94
N ALA A 58 5.33 1.90 -9.77
CA ALA A 58 4.29 2.18 -8.79
C ALA A 58 3.29 3.23 -9.29
N GLU A 59 3.78 4.27 -9.97
CA GLU A 59 2.94 5.28 -10.62
C GLU A 59 2.05 4.66 -11.70
N ASP A 60 2.59 3.79 -12.55
CA ASP A 60 1.78 3.07 -13.54
C ASP A 60 0.70 2.21 -12.90
N VAL A 61 1.05 1.44 -11.85
CA VAL A 61 0.09 0.57 -11.15
C VAL A 61 -1.01 1.41 -10.52
N ALA A 62 -0.67 2.55 -9.92
CA ALA A 62 -1.62 3.45 -9.32
C ALA A 62 -2.57 4.05 -10.37
N GLN A 63 -2.04 4.50 -11.50
CA GLN A 63 -2.86 5.01 -12.61
C GLN A 63 -3.79 3.93 -13.16
N GLU A 64 -3.28 2.73 -13.46
CA GLU A 64 -4.08 1.61 -13.97
C GLU A 64 -5.17 1.19 -12.97
N ALA A 65 -4.88 1.19 -11.67
CA ALA A 65 -5.88 0.88 -10.63
C ALA A 65 -7.02 1.92 -10.61
N MET A 66 -6.68 3.22 -10.69
CA MET A 66 -7.69 4.29 -10.78
C MET A 66 -8.51 4.19 -12.07
N LEU A 67 -7.87 3.92 -13.23
CA LEU A 67 -8.57 3.71 -14.50
C LEU A 67 -9.55 2.54 -14.43
N ARG A 68 -9.17 1.45 -13.75
CA ARG A 68 -10.07 0.32 -13.51
C ARG A 68 -11.23 0.72 -12.61
N LEU A 69 -11.01 1.52 -11.56
CA LEU A 69 -12.08 2.03 -10.69
C LEU A 69 -13.13 2.80 -11.52
N TRP A 70 -12.68 3.72 -12.37
CA TRP A 70 -13.56 4.51 -13.23
C TRP A 70 -14.36 3.66 -14.21
N ARG A 71 -13.73 2.62 -14.75
CA ARG A 71 -14.39 1.70 -15.69
C ARG A 71 -15.51 0.90 -15.02
N ILE A 72 -15.35 0.55 -13.74
CA ILE A 72 -16.36 -0.23 -13.00
C ILE A 72 -17.38 0.63 -12.28
N ALA A 73 -17.13 1.93 -12.09
CA ALA A 73 -17.99 2.84 -11.33
C ALA A 73 -19.49 2.76 -11.70
N PRO A 74 -19.89 2.72 -12.99
CA PRO A 74 -21.32 2.62 -13.35
C PRO A 74 -22.00 1.29 -12.96
N ARG A 75 -21.21 0.27 -12.62
CA ARG A 75 -21.66 -1.07 -12.24
C ARG A 75 -21.33 -1.39 -10.79
N TRP A 76 -20.92 -0.40 -10.00
CA TRP A 76 -20.54 -0.61 -8.61
C TRP A 76 -21.78 -0.95 -7.78
N GLU A 77 -21.72 -2.08 -7.07
CA GLU A 77 -22.73 -2.50 -6.12
C GLU A 77 -22.23 -2.22 -4.70
N ALA A 78 -22.84 -1.25 -4.03
CA ALA A 78 -22.54 -0.91 -2.64
C ALA A 78 -22.68 -2.14 -1.72
N GLY A 79 -21.82 -2.23 -0.72
CA GLY A 79 -21.82 -3.34 0.25
C GLY A 79 -21.16 -4.64 -0.20
N ARG A 80 -20.79 -4.84 -1.48
CA ARG A 80 -19.98 -6.01 -1.89
C ARG A 80 -18.53 -5.94 -1.41
N ALA A 81 -17.94 -4.74 -1.46
CA ALA A 81 -16.59 -4.46 -1.00
C ALA A 81 -16.46 -2.97 -0.72
N GLN A 82 -15.50 -2.58 0.12
CA GLN A 82 -15.12 -1.17 0.27
C GLN A 82 -14.21 -0.78 -0.90
N ILE A 83 -14.35 0.44 -1.43
CA ILE A 83 -13.54 0.94 -2.56
C ILE A 83 -12.04 0.82 -2.26
N GLY A 84 -11.60 1.19 -1.05
CA GLY A 84 -10.21 1.05 -0.62
C GLY A 84 -9.71 -0.40 -0.66
N THR A 85 -10.49 -1.35 -0.13
CA THR A 85 -10.15 -2.78 -0.15
C THR A 85 -10.11 -3.33 -1.58
N TRP A 86 -11.04 -2.90 -2.43
CA TRP A 86 -11.04 -3.26 -3.85
C TRP A 86 -9.81 -2.72 -4.59
N LEU A 87 -9.44 -1.47 -4.35
CA LEU A 87 -8.23 -0.85 -4.92
C LEU A 87 -6.96 -1.58 -4.46
N TYR A 88 -6.87 -1.95 -3.19
CA TYR A 88 -5.74 -2.74 -2.69
C TYR A 88 -5.65 -4.11 -3.35
N ARG A 89 -6.78 -4.76 -3.63
CA ARG A 89 -6.80 -6.01 -4.41
C ARG A 89 -6.27 -5.81 -5.82
N VAL A 90 -6.79 -4.79 -6.53
CA VAL A 90 -6.37 -4.50 -7.91
C VAL A 90 -4.89 -4.17 -7.98
N ALA A 91 -4.41 -3.26 -7.13
CA ALA A 91 -3.01 -2.85 -7.09
C ALA A 91 -2.08 -4.01 -6.71
N SER A 92 -2.48 -4.81 -5.72
CA SER A 92 -1.75 -6.02 -5.33
C SER A 92 -1.57 -6.99 -6.49
N ASN A 93 -2.65 -7.29 -7.22
CA ASN A 93 -2.62 -8.21 -8.36
C ASN A 93 -1.74 -7.66 -9.49
N LEU A 94 -1.87 -6.37 -9.81
CA LEU A 94 -1.02 -5.70 -10.79
C LEU A 94 0.47 -5.77 -10.43
N CYS A 95 0.82 -5.55 -9.16
CA CYS A 95 2.19 -5.66 -8.68
C CYS A 95 2.71 -7.10 -8.83
N THR A 96 1.92 -8.10 -8.41
CA THR A 96 2.28 -9.50 -8.55
C THR A 96 2.46 -9.93 -10.00
N ASP A 97 1.59 -9.48 -10.90
CA ASP A 97 1.72 -9.77 -12.32
C ASP A 97 3.03 -9.20 -12.89
N ARG A 98 3.45 -8.00 -12.48
CA ARG A 98 4.74 -7.40 -12.86
C ARG A 98 5.92 -8.17 -12.29
N LEU A 99 5.89 -8.52 -11.01
CA LEU A 99 6.96 -9.29 -10.35
C LEU A 99 7.14 -10.66 -10.99
N ARG A 100 6.05 -11.35 -11.34
CA ARG A 100 6.11 -12.63 -12.06
C ARG A 100 6.74 -12.49 -13.45
N ARG A 101 6.45 -11.40 -14.16
CA ARG A 101 7.06 -11.13 -15.47
C ARG A 101 8.55 -10.86 -15.35
N ARG A 102 9.00 -10.11 -14.33
CA ARG A 102 10.43 -9.89 -14.03
C ARG A 102 11.16 -11.21 -13.80
N CYS A 103 10.59 -12.13 -13.02
CA CYS A 103 11.18 -13.45 -12.79
C CYS A 103 11.28 -14.31 -14.07
N GLY A 104 10.42 -14.09 -15.07
CA GLY A 104 10.47 -14.76 -16.38
C GLY A 104 11.39 -14.08 -17.41
N VAL A 105 11.79 -12.83 -17.16
CA VAL A 105 12.60 -11.97 -18.02
C VAL A 105 13.77 -11.48 -17.17
N ALA A 106 14.67 -12.37 -16.76
CA ALA A 106 15.84 -11.95 -16.00
C ALA A 106 16.83 -11.21 -16.93
N LEU A 107 16.73 -9.88 -17.00
CA LEU A 107 17.82 -8.98 -17.38
C LEU A 107 17.79 -7.74 -16.49
N ASP A 108 19.01 -7.32 -16.12
CA ASP A 108 19.40 -6.23 -15.22
C ASP A 108 18.52 -4.98 -15.27
N GLU A 109 18.02 -4.56 -14.11
CA GLU A 109 17.70 -3.14 -13.86
C GLU A 109 17.94 -2.85 -12.37
N VAL A 110 18.97 -2.02 -12.13
CA VAL A 110 19.34 -1.48 -10.82
C VAL A 110 18.37 -0.37 -10.47
N ALA A 111 17.73 -0.45 -9.30
CA ALA A 111 16.81 0.57 -8.81
C ALA A 111 17.58 1.83 -8.37
N GLU A 112 17.16 3.01 -8.85
CA GLU A 112 17.68 4.31 -8.43
C GLU A 112 17.07 4.74 -7.06
N PRO A 113 17.85 5.38 -6.18
CA PRO A 113 17.34 5.95 -4.94
C PRO A 113 16.52 7.24 -5.17
N VAL A 114 15.54 7.48 -4.30
CA VAL A 114 14.57 8.58 -4.40
C VAL A 114 14.89 9.65 -3.34
N ASP A 115 14.89 10.93 -3.76
CA ASP A 115 15.10 12.11 -2.91
C ASP A 115 13.81 12.95 -2.70
N GLU A 116 13.84 13.74 -1.61
CA GLU A 116 13.08 14.96 -1.25
C GLU A 116 11.85 14.86 -0.30
N SER A 117 11.94 15.41 0.93
CA SER A 117 11.54 16.83 1.20
C SER A 117 11.54 17.25 2.70
N GLN A 118 11.69 18.57 2.90
CA GLN A 118 12.14 19.25 4.12
C GLN A 118 11.17 19.24 5.32
N MET A 119 11.54 18.50 6.36
CA MET A 119 11.33 18.83 7.78
C MET A 119 12.72 19.10 8.41
N SER A 120 12.80 19.55 9.67
CA SER A 120 14.07 19.76 10.41
C SER A 120 15.19 18.83 9.92
N VAL A 121 16.26 19.40 9.34
CA VAL A 121 17.22 18.68 8.46
C VAL A 121 17.68 17.36 9.07
N GLU A 122 17.99 17.34 10.37
CA GLU A 122 18.47 16.15 11.07
C GLU A 122 17.36 15.10 11.30
N ALA A 123 16.16 15.52 11.70
CA ALA A 123 15.04 14.61 11.93
C ALA A 123 14.44 14.06 10.61
N ALA A 124 14.48 14.85 9.54
CA ALA A 124 14.07 14.43 8.20
C ALA A 124 15.03 13.38 7.64
N LEU A 125 16.35 13.62 7.73
CA LEU A 125 17.38 12.67 7.29
C LEU A 125 17.27 11.32 8.03
N HIS A 126 17.07 11.33 9.36
CA HIS A 126 16.86 10.10 10.11
C HIS A 126 15.57 9.37 9.72
N GLN A 127 14.51 10.10 9.38
CA GLN A 127 13.26 9.51 8.94
C GLN A 127 13.37 8.93 7.53
N GLU A 128 14.06 9.61 6.61
CA GLU A 128 14.35 9.12 5.26
C GLU A 128 15.18 7.84 5.32
N ALA A 129 16.26 7.82 6.10
CA ALA A 129 17.09 6.63 6.31
C ALA A 129 16.28 5.44 6.87
N ARG A 130 15.32 5.71 7.76
CA ARG A 130 14.40 4.67 8.28
C ARG A 130 13.45 4.14 7.24
N VAL A 131 12.89 5.02 6.41
CA VAL A 131 11.98 4.63 5.32
C VAL A 131 12.74 3.82 4.27
N GLU A 132 13.95 4.24 3.91
CA GLU A 132 14.81 3.53 2.97
C GLU A 132 15.21 2.15 3.50
N ALA A 133 15.69 2.05 4.75
CA ALA A 133 16.06 0.77 5.33
C ALA A 133 14.87 -0.19 5.44
N LEU A 134 13.68 0.31 5.76
CA LEU A 134 12.45 -0.49 5.75
C LEU A 134 12.13 -0.97 4.32
N GLN A 135 12.23 -0.10 3.33
CA GLN A 135 11.97 -0.44 1.94
C GLN A 135 12.95 -1.50 1.43
N GLU A 136 14.25 -1.33 1.67
CA GLU A 136 15.27 -2.32 1.31
C GLU A 136 15.00 -3.67 1.97
N ALA A 137 14.71 -3.67 3.27
CA ALA A 137 14.42 -4.89 4.01
C ALA A 137 13.17 -5.58 3.46
N LEU A 138 12.10 -4.83 3.16
CA LEU A 138 10.91 -5.37 2.50
C LEU A 138 11.26 -6.01 1.15
N MET A 139 12.09 -5.37 0.33
CA MET A 139 12.46 -5.88 -0.99
C MET A 139 13.23 -7.21 -0.95
N ARG A 140 13.90 -7.52 0.16
CA ARG A 140 14.58 -8.82 0.38
C ARG A 140 13.63 -9.96 0.78
N LEU A 141 12.42 -9.65 1.22
CA LEU A 141 11.44 -10.69 1.55
C LEU A 141 10.93 -11.40 0.27
N PRO A 142 10.61 -12.71 0.36
CA PRO A 142 9.83 -13.37 -0.67
C PRO A 142 8.53 -12.61 -0.94
N GLU A 143 8.17 -12.44 -2.22
CA GLU A 143 7.06 -11.60 -2.68
C GLU A 143 5.77 -11.79 -1.85
N ARG A 144 5.32 -13.04 -1.67
CA ARG A 144 4.08 -13.34 -0.93
C ARG A 144 4.17 -12.97 0.55
N GLN A 145 5.36 -13.03 1.15
CA GLN A 145 5.57 -12.62 2.53
C GLN A 145 5.58 -11.09 2.63
N ARG A 146 6.26 -10.41 1.69
CA ARG A 146 6.25 -8.93 1.59
C ARG A 146 4.83 -8.41 1.48
N GLN A 147 4.04 -8.96 0.56
CA GLN A 147 2.65 -8.55 0.35
C GLN A 147 1.80 -8.71 1.63
N ALA A 148 1.87 -9.87 2.29
CA ALA A 148 1.12 -10.10 3.53
C ALA A 148 1.54 -9.14 4.66
N VAL A 149 2.85 -8.87 4.80
CA VAL A 149 3.38 -7.93 5.81
C VAL A 149 2.91 -6.50 5.53
N VAL A 150 3.02 -6.03 4.29
CA VAL A 150 2.61 -4.66 3.92
C VAL A 150 1.11 -4.46 4.20
N LEU A 151 0.26 -5.38 3.72
CA LEU A 151 -1.19 -5.29 3.91
C LEU A 151 -1.60 -5.36 5.39
N ARG A 152 -0.95 -6.22 6.20
CA ARG A 152 -1.30 -6.40 7.61
C ARG A 152 -0.75 -5.29 8.51
N HIS A 153 0.54 -4.99 8.38
CA HIS A 153 1.25 -4.19 9.37
C HIS A 153 1.39 -2.73 8.98
N ILE A 154 1.27 -2.41 7.69
CA ILE A 154 1.41 -1.04 7.20
C ILE A 154 0.05 -0.48 6.78
N GLU A 155 -0.74 -1.24 6.01
CA GLU A 155 -2.11 -0.83 5.64
C GLU A 155 -3.14 -1.14 6.75
N GLY A 156 -2.80 -2.00 7.71
CA GLY A 156 -3.63 -2.28 8.89
C GLY A 156 -4.88 -3.15 8.62
N LEU A 157 -4.89 -3.92 7.53
CA LEU A 157 -6.03 -4.77 7.14
C LEU A 157 -6.15 -6.03 8.02
N GLY A 158 -7.38 -6.52 8.19
CA GLY A 158 -7.63 -7.78 8.88
C GLY A 158 -7.27 -9.01 8.03
N ASN A 159 -6.93 -10.13 8.67
CA ASN A 159 -6.59 -11.38 7.95
C ASN A 159 -7.66 -11.83 6.94
N PRO A 160 -8.98 -11.76 7.23
CA PRO A 160 -10.00 -12.13 6.25
C PRO A 160 -10.01 -11.23 5.01
N GLU A 161 -9.75 -9.93 5.17
CA GLU A 161 -9.67 -8.99 4.05
C GLU A 161 -8.44 -9.27 3.18
N ILE A 162 -7.30 -9.52 3.83
CA ILE A 162 -6.05 -9.88 3.15
C ILE A 162 -6.21 -11.21 2.40
N ALA A 163 -6.90 -12.18 2.98
CA ALA A 163 -7.21 -13.46 2.34
C ALA A 163 -8.00 -13.26 1.04
N GLY A 164 -8.99 -12.37 1.05
CA GLY A 164 -9.73 -11.98 -0.15
C GLY A 164 -8.90 -11.20 -1.19
N ILE A 165 -7.96 -10.36 -0.75
CA ILE A 165 -7.03 -9.63 -1.63
C ILE A 165 -6.04 -10.59 -2.30
N MET A 166 -5.45 -11.50 -1.52
CA MET A 166 -4.39 -12.41 -1.96
C MET A 166 -4.90 -13.74 -2.53
N GLU A 167 -6.23 -13.92 -2.53
CA GLU A 167 -6.94 -15.12 -3.01
C GLU A 167 -6.39 -16.43 -2.40
N ILE A 168 -6.26 -16.43 -1.06
CA ILE A 168 -5.78 -17.57 -0.26
C ILE A 168 -6.60 -17.72 1.02
N SER A 169 -6.36 -18.80 1.77
CA SER A 169 -7.01 -18.99 3.07
C SER A 169 -6.48 -18.02 4.14
N THR A 170 -7.30 -17.75 5.15
CA THR A 170 -6.94 -16.92 6.30
C THR A 170 -5.73 -17.50 7.05
N GLU A 171 -5.66 -18.82 7.18
CA GLU A 171 -4.54 -19.55 7.80
C GLU A 171 -3.24 -19.36 6.99
N ALA A 172 -3.33 -19.34 5.66
CA ALA A 172 -2.20 -19.06 4.79
C ALA A 172 -1.71 -17.61 4.97
N VAL A 173 -2.63 -16.63 5.14
CA VAL A 173 -2.27 -15.24 5.47
C VAL A 173 -1.55 -15.15 6.80
N GLU A 174 -2.03 -15.84 7.83
CA GLU A 174 -1.39 -15.87 9.15
C GLU A 174 0.03 -16.43 9.08
N SER A 175 0.18 -17.54 8.36
CA SER A 175 1.47 -18.18 8.12
C SER A 175 2.44 -17.26 7.37
N LEU A 176 1.98 -16.60 6.30
CA LEU A 176 2.78 -15.65 5.52
C LEU A 176 3.16 -14.41 6.33
N THR A 177 2.23 -13.84 7.08
CA THR A 177 2.46 -12.66 7.93
C THR A 177 3.46 -13.00 9.03
N ALA A 178 3.31 -14.14 9.70
CA ALA A 178 4.23 -14.55 10.77
C ALA A 178 5.65 -14.80 10.24
N ARG A 179 5.80 -15.47 9.09
CA ARG A 179 7.11 -15.67 8.44
C ARG A 179 7.71 -14.36 7.96
N GLY A 180 6.92 -13.54 7.28
CA GLY A 180 7.38 -12.25 6.77
C GLY A 180 7.80 -11.30 7.89
N LYS A 181 7.05 -11.23 9.00
CA LYS A 181 7.45 -10.43 10.17
C LYS A 181 8.79 -10.90 10.73
N ARG A 182 9.01 -12.20 10.89
CA ARG A 182 10.29 -12.74 11.37
C ARG A 182 11.43 -12.44 10.41
N ALA A 183 11.21 -12.60 9.11
CA ALA A 183 12.21 -12.27 8.08
C ALA A 183 12.55 -10.77 8.10
N LEU A 184 11.54 -9.90 8.17
CA LEU A 184 11.74 -8.46 8.25
C LEU A 184 12.49 -8.04 9.52
N GLN A 185 12.19 -8.67 10.66
CA GLN A 185 12.94 -8.46 11.89
C GLN A 185 14.41 -8.89 11.75
N ALA A 186 14.69 -10.01 11.07
CA ALA A 186 16.04 -10.47 10.83
C ALA A 186 16.81 -9.52 9.89
N GLU A 187 16.18 -8.99 8.84
CA GLU A 187 16.78 -8.03 7.92
C GLU A 187 17.09 -6.68 8.58
N LEU A 188 16.23 -6.22 9.49
CA LEU A 188 16.41 -4.94 10.18
C LEU A 188 17.30 -5.04 11.41
N ALA A 189 17.50 -6.24 11.99
CA ALA A 189 18.27 -6.44 13.22
C ALA A 189 19.71 -5.86 13.16
N PRO A 190 20.49 -6.03 12.07
CA PRO A 190 21.84 -5.46 11.97
C PRO A 190 21.88 -3.93 11.94
N ARG A 191 20.76 -3.29 11.55
CA ARG A 191 20.65 -1.84 11.35
C ARG A 191 19.95 -1.12 12.50
N ARG A 192 19.65 -1.81 13.61
CA ARG A 192 18.85 -1.24 14.71
C ARG A 192 19.49 0.01 15.33
N GLU A 193 20.81 -0.02 15.50
CA GLU A 193 21.58 1.08 16.07
C GLU A 193 21.61 2.29 15.13
N GLU A 194 21.88 2.06 13.84
CA GLU A 194 21.83 3.09 12.78
C GLU A 194 20.44 3.72 12.65
N LEU A 195 19.39 2.92 12.85
CA LEU A 195 18.00 3.35 12.79
C LEU A 195 17.50 3.97 14.10
N GLY A 196 18.33 4.04 15.16
CA GLY A 196 17.93 4.58 16.46
C GLY A 196 16.72 3.87 17.07
N LEU A 197 16.65 2.54 16.93
CA LEU A 197 15.55 1.68 17.42
C LEU A 197 15.88 0.98 18.75
N ASP A 198 16.98 1.35 19.40
CA ASP A 198 17.46 0.74 20.64
C ASP A 198 17.08 1.50 21.92
N GLY A 199 16.12 2.43 21.82
CA GLY A 199 15.53 3.19 22.93
C GLY A 199 14.19 2.66 23.41
#